data_AF-A0A0S8FFX4-F1
#
_entry.id   AF-A0A0S8FFX4-F1
#
_cell.length_a   1.000
_cell.length_b   1.000
_cell.length_c   1.000
_cell.angle_alpha   90.00
_cell.angle_beta   90.00
_cell.angle_gamma   90.00
#
_symmetry.space_group_name_H-M   'P 1'
#
loop_
_entity.id
_entity.type
_entity.pdbx_description
1 polymer ?
#
loop_
_entity_poly.entity_id
_entity_poly.type
_entity_poly.pdbx_seq_one_letter_code
_entity_poly.pdbx_strand_id
1 'polypeptide(L)' 'EPYPDEGPFQNAEIWAFRGEIDSAFRWLERACEIRDNGITELLTSQFLVPLHGDPRWRVFLKKVGAPLPPT' A
#
# COMPACT_ATOMS: atom_id res chain seq x y z
N GLU A 1 18.83 8.44 -9.77
CA GLU A 1 18.41 7.33 -8.89
C GLU A 1 17.73 6.29 -9.75
N PRO A 2 18.20 5.04 -9.86
CA PRO A 2 17.38 3.97 -10.41
C PRO A 2 16.70 3.35 -9.18
N TYR A 3 15.41 3.45 -8.91
CA TYR A 3 14.31 2.95 -9.73
C TYR A 3 13.01 3.61 -9.21
N PRO A 4 12.70 4.86 -9.58
CA PRO A 4 11.52 5.54 -9.04
C PRO A 4 10.19 4.91 -9.46
N ASP A 5 10.19 4.04 -10.49
CA ASP A 5 8.97 3.46 -11.07
C ASP A 5 8.94 1.92 -11.08
N GLU A 6 9.99 1.21 -10.66
CA GLU A 6 9.92 -0.26 -10.55
C GLU A 6 9.43 -0.68 -9.17
N GLY A 7 8.35 -1.46 -9.16
CA GLY A 7 7.76 -2.05 -7.96
C GLY A 7 7.34 -1.05 -6.88
N PRO A 8 6.57 0.01 -7.18
CA PRO A 8 6.02 0.89 -6.14
C PRO A 8 5.23 0.12 -5.07
N PHE A 9 4.58 -1.01 -5.42
CA PHE A 9 3.94 -1.84 -4.40
C PHE A 9 4.95 -2.45 -3.42
N GLN A 10 6.03 -3.06 -3.91
CA GLN A 10 7.08 -3.64 -3.06
C GLN A 10 7.81 -2.56 -2.25
N ASN A 11 8.00 -1.36 -2.82
CA ASN A 11 8.49 -0.22 -2.05
C ASN A 11 7.54 0.11 -0.89
N ALA A 12 6.23 0.18 -1.14
CA ALA A 12 5.26 0.40 -0.08
C ALA A 12 5.34 -0.64 1.04
N GLU A 13 5.51 -1.92 0.69
CA GLU A 13 5.70 -3.01 1.65
C GLU A 13 6.95 -2.80 2.52
N ILE A 14 8.08 -2.40 1.91
CA ILE A 14 9.34 -2.14 2.64
C ILE A 14 9.15 -0.98 3.64
N TRP A 15 8.54 0.12 3.21
CA TRP A 15 8.29 1.27 4.09
C TRP A 15 7.30 0.95 5.20
N ALA A 16 6.23 0.21 4.88
CA ALA A 16 5.23 -0.22 5.87
C ALA A 16 5.87 -1.15 6.92
N PHE A 17 6.67 -2.12 6.48
CA PHE A 17 7.40 -3.04 7.36
C PHE A 17 8.35 -2.31 8.32
N ARG A 18 8.94 -1.19 7.88
CA ARG A 18 9.78 -0.30 8.73
C ARG A 18 8.97 0.60 9.67
N GLY A 19 7.64 0.58 9.60
CA GLY A 19 6.77 1.48 10.36
C GLY A 19 6.71 2.90 9.80
N GLU A 20 7.20 3.13 8.59
CA GLU A 20 7.21 4.43 7.93
C GLU A 20 5.92 4.65 7.14
N ILE A 21 4.82 4.85 7.90
CA ILE A 21 3.44 4.85 7.41
C ILE A 21 3.21 5.86 6.28
N ASP A 22 3.75 7.08 6.40
CA ASP A 22 3.55 8.13 5.38
C ASP A 22 4.23 7.80 4.04
N SER A 23 5.45 7.25 4.11
CA SER A 23 6.18 6.79 2.93
C SER A 23 5.46 5.62 2.28
N ALA A 24 4.96 4.67 3.07
CA ALA A 24 4.19 3.54 2.56
C ALA A 24 2.94 3.98 1.79
N PHE A 25 2.14 4.91 2.34
CA PHE A 25 0.98 5.44 1.62
C PHE A 25 1.36 6.18 0.34
N ARG A 26 2.45 6.96 0.32
CA ARG A 26 2.94 7.62 -0.90
C ARG A 26 3.20 6.59 -2.01
N TRP A 27 3.83 5.47 -1.65
CA TRP A 27 4.14 4.42 -2.61
C TRP A 27 2.92 3.58 -3.02
N LEU A 28 1.97 3.35 -2.11
CA LEU A 28 0.67 2.74 -2.44
C LEU A 28 -0.13 3.60 -3.42
N GLU A 29 -0.15 4.91 -3.22
CA GLU A 29 -0.78 5.85 -4.14
C GLU A 29 -0.13 5.79 -5.53
N ARG A 30 1.20 5.79 -5.58
CA ARG A 30 1.94 5.61 -6.84
C ARG A 30 1.61 4.27 -7.52
N ALA A 31 1.56 3.18 -6.76
CA ALA A 31 1.20 1.86 -7.27
C ALA A 31 -0.21 1.84 -7.87
N CYS A 32 -1.17 2.56 -7.28
CA CYS A 32 -2.50 2.73 -7.86
C CYS A 32 -2.50 3.56 -9.14
N GLU A 33 -1.75 4.66 -9.18
CA GLU A 33 -1.67 5.54 -10.37
C GLU A 33 -1.16 4.78 -11.60
N ILE A 34 -0.12 3.96 -11.43
CA ILE A 34 0.49 3.22 -12.54
C ILE A 34 -0.14 1.84 -12.76
N ARG A 35 -1.15 1.47 -11.97
CA ARG A 35 -1.80 0.14 -11.98
C ARG A 35 -0.78 -1.00 -11.80
N ASP A 36 0.09 -0.85 -10.80
CA ASP A 36 1.05 -1.87 -10.43
C ASP A 36 0.34 -3.20 -10.11
N ASN A 37 0.84 -4.30 -10.67
CA ASN A 37 0.27 -5.63 -10.50
C ASN A 37 0.26 -6.10 -9.02
N GLY A 38 1.21 -5.62 -8.21
CA GLY A 38 1.32 -5.92 -6.78
C GLY A 38 0.10 -5.46 -5.97
N ILE A 39 -0.69 -4.49 -6.47
CA ILE A 39 -1.96 -4.11 -5.84
C ILE A 39 -2.92 -5.30 -5.70
N THR A 40 -2.77 -6.36 -6.50
CA THR A 40 -3.56 -7.60 -6.35
C THR A 40 -3.32 -8.31 -5.01
N GLU A 41 -2.19 -8.07 -4.35
CA GLU A 41 -1.80 -8.65 -3.06
C GLU A 41 -2.14 -7.75 -1.86
N LEU A 42 -2.79 -6.61 -2.10
CA LEU A 42 -3.04 -5.57 -1.09
C LEU A 42 -3.66 -6.07 0.22
N LEU A 43 -4.60 -7.03 0.12
CA LEU A 43 -5.29 -7.58 1.30
C LEU A 43 -4.56 -8.75 1.96
N THR A 44 -3.61 -9.37 1.25
CA THR A 44 -2.90 -10.56 1.70
C THR A 44 -1.46 -10.28 2.13
N SER A 45 -0.93 -9.09 1.80
CA SER A 45 0.41 -8.69 2.20
C SER A 45 0.52 -8.50 3.71
N GLN A 46 1.31 -9.37 4.33
CA GLN A 46 1.69 -9.28 5.73
C GLN A 46 2.57 -8.05 6.04
N PHE A 47 3.24 -7.49 5.02
CA PHE A 47 4.08 -6.29 5.17
C PHE A 47 3.26 -5.00 5.29
N LEU A 48 1.99 -5.01 4.87
CA LEU A 48 1.07 -3.86 5.00
C LEU A 48 0.28 -3.86 6.30
N VAL A 49 0.39 -4.90 7.15
CA VAL A 49 -0.27 -4.96 8.46
C VAL A 49 -0.06 -3.71 9.33
N PRO A 50 1.14 -3.08 9.36
CA PRO A 50 1.35 -1.83 10.10
C PRO A 50 0.43 -0.68 9.66
N LEU A 51 -0.05 -0.69 8.41
CA LEU A 51 -0.98 0.33 7.91
C LEU A 51 -2.40 0.13 8.41
N HIS A 52 -2.80 -1.09 8.82
CA HIS A 52 -4.19 -1.42 9.14
C HIS A 52 -4.77 -0.60 10.30
N GLY A 53 -3.93 -0.13 11.23
CA GLY A 53 -4.34 0.73 12.33
C GLY A 53 -4.49 2.21 11.95
N ASP A 54 -3.99 2.62 10.78
CA ASP A 54 -4.11 4.00 10.31
C ASP A 54 -5.49 4.21 9.65
N PRO A 55 -6.25 5.28 10.01
CA PRO A 55 -7.54 5.58 9.41
C PRO A 55 -7.51 5.68 7.88
N ARG A 56 -6.36 6.07 7.30
CA ARG A 56 -6.16 6.18 5.85
C ARG A 56 -6.21 4.83 5.15
N TRP A 57 -5.92 3.72 5.84
CA TRP A 57 -6.00 2.38 5.25
C TRP A 57 -7.39 2.07 4.72
N ARG A 58 -8.41 2.30 5.54
CA ARG A 58 -9.81 2.08 5.14
C ARG A 58 -10.23 3.01 3.99
N VAL A 59 -9.74 4.25 3.99
CA VAL A 59 -9.98 5.21 2.89
C VAL A 59 -9.34 4.73 1.60
N PHE A 60 -8.11 4.23 1.69
CA PHE A 60 -7.36 3.68 0.57
C PHE A 60 -8.06 2.44 -0.02
N LEU A 61 -8.45 1.46 0.82
CA LEU A 61 -9.19 0.28 0.37
C LEU A 61 -10.48 0.66 -0.39
N LYS A 62 -11.23 1.65 0.12
CA LYS A 62 -12.42 2.17 -0.55
C LYS A 62 -12.09 2.80 -1.90
N LYS A 63 -11.00 3.57 -2.00
CA LYS A 63 -10.55 4.22 -3.24
C LYS A 63 -10.25 3.20 -4.34
N VAL A 64 -9.61 2.09 -3.97
CA VAL A 64 -9.21 1.03 -4.92
C VAL A 64 -10.30 -0.03 -5.14
N GLY A 65 -11.46 0.10 -4.49
CA GLY A 65 -12.56 -0.85 -4.60
C GLY A 65 -12.32 -2.19 -3.91
N ALA A 66 -11.36 -2.26 -2.98
CA ALA A 66 -11.09 -3.47 -2.21
C ALA A 66 -12.14 -3.67 -1.11
N PRO A 67 -12.46 -4.93 -0.75
CA PRO A 67 -13.24 -5.26 0.43
C PRO A 67 -12.73 -4.55 1.69
N LEU A 68 -13.65 -4.01 2.49
CA LEU A 68 -13.31 -3.43 3.78
C LEU A 68 -13.24 -4.55 4.83
N PRO A 69 -12.20 -4.56 5.69
CA PRO A 69 -12.17 -5.47 6.82
C PRO A 69 -13.34 -5.16 7.76
N PRO A 70 -13.89 -6.17 8.47
CA PRO A 70 -14.93 -5.95 9.47
C PRO A 70 -14.41 -4.98 10.55
N THR A 71 -15.29 -4.06 10.97
CA THR A 71 -15.05 -3.08 12.04
C THR A 71 -15.03 -3.72 13.40
#